data_AF-A0A7K4NM46-F1
#
_entry.id   AF-A0A7K4NM46-F1
#
_cell.length_a   1.000
_cell.length_b   1.000
_cell.length_c   1.000
_cell.angle_alpha   90.00
_cell.angle_beta   90.00
_cell.angle_gamma   90.00
#
_symmetry.space_group_name_H-M   'P 1'
#
loop_
_entity.id
_entity.type
_entity.pdbx_description
1 polymer ?
#
loop_
_entity_poly.entity_id
_entity_poly.type
_entity_poly.pdbx_seq_one_letter_code
_entity_poly.pdbx_strand_id
1 'polypeptide(L)'
;MTCKGICTRYKAQKPVGTGRYASGQRRCQICEIFIKWEGLWCPCCGYRLRTKPRNLKYKAKLRARVNAEAKAEESIAINANSEEA
;
A
#
# COMPACT_ATOMS: atom_id res chain seq x y z
N MET A 1 9.02 -17.29 -14.42
CA MET A 1 8.11 -16.26 -14.97
C MET A 1 8.89 -14.96 -15.10
N THR A 2 9.07 -14.48 -16.33
CA THR A 2 9.86 -13.27 -16.65
C THR A 2 8.96 -12.06 -16.80
N CYS A 3 9.48 -10.86 -16.58
CA CYS A 3 8.76 -9.62 -16.85
C CYS A 3 8.47 -9.47 -18.36
N LYS A 4 7.22 -9.18 -18.71
CA LYS A 4 6.74 -8.93 -20.09
C LYS A 4 6.60 -7.43 -20.42
N GLY A 5 7.02 -6.52 -19.53
CA GLY A 5 6.94 -5.06 -19.73
C GLY A 5 5.54 -4.41 -19.55
N ILE A 6 4.45 -5.17 -19.57
CA ILE A 6 3.06 -4.66 -19.43
C ILE A 6 2.84 -3.82 -18.16
N CYS A 7 3.53 -4.16 -17.06
CA CYS A 7 3.36 -3.50 -15.76
C CYS A 7 3.83 -2.03 -15.74
N THR A 8 4.57 -1.57 -16.76
CA THR A 8 5.01 -0.18 -16.89
C THR A 8 3.83 0.80 -17.01
N ARG A 9 2.72 0.38 -17.63
CA ARG A 9 1.48 1.18 -17.74
C ARG A 9 0.84 1.49 -16.39
N TYR A 10 1.09 0.64 -15.39
CA TYR A 10 0.56 0.77 -14.04
C TYR A 10 1.58 1.32 -13.04
N LYS A 11 2.73 1.80 -13.53
CA LYS A 11 3.84 2.27 -12.69
C LYS A 11 3.37 3.39 -11.77
N ALA A 12 3.56 3.20 -10.47
CA ALA A 12 3.19 4.18 -9.47
C ALA A 12 4.31 5.22 -9.28
N GLN A 13 3.92 6.49 -9.24
CA GLN A 13 4.82 7.59 -8.92
C GLN A 13 5.26 7.55 -7.46
N LYS A 14 6.42 8.12 -7.13
CA LYS A 14 6.88 8.19 -5.74
C LYS A 14 6.00 9.20 -4.98
N PRO A 15 5.29 8.79 -3.93
CA PRO A 15 4.55 9.73 -3.11
C PRO A 15 5.52 10.62 -2.33
N VAL A 16 5.19 11.90 -2.18
CA VAL A 16 5.92 12.85 -1.33
C VAL A 16 5.42 12.72 0.11
N GLY A 17 6.33 12.73 1.09
CA GLY A 17 6.00 12.67 2.53
C GLY A 17 5.48 11.32 3.07
N THR A 18 4.87 10.48 2.23
CA THR A 18 4.26 9.21 2.64
C THR A 18 5.04 8.00 2.14
N GLY A 19 5.03 6.90 2.90
CA GLY A 19 5.65 5.64 2.46
C GLY A 19 4.85 4.97 1.35
N ARG A 20 5.51 4.41 0.34
CA ARG A 20 4.86 3.75 -0.82
C ARG A 20 3.78 2.74 -0.42
N TYR A 21 4.07 1.89 0.56
CA TYR A 21 3.13 0.87 1.04
C TYR A 21 1.93 1.45 1.79
N ALA A 22 2.12 2.57 2.50
CA ALA A 22 1.02 3.26 3.17
C ALA A 22 0.09 3.90 2.14
N SER A 23 0.63 4.44 1.05
CA SER A 23 -0.16 4.93 -0.09
C SER A 23 -0.79 3.83 -0.96
N GLY A 24 -0.82 2.57 -0.50
CA GLY A 24 -1.41 1.45 -1.24
C GLY A 24 -0.61 0.96 -2.46
N GLN A 25 0.60 1.48 -2.70
CA GLN A 25 1.44 1.02 -3.81
C GLN A 25 2.02 -0.35 -3.52
N ARG A 26 1.99 -1.24 -4.53
CA ARG A 26 2.43 -2.62 -4.39
C ARG A 26 3.68 -2.87 -5.22
N ARG A 27 4.67 -3.57 -4.66
CA ARG A 27 5.92 -3.89 -5.39
C ARG A 27 5.83 -5.28 -6.01
N CYS A 28 6.04 -5.37 -7.32
CA CYS A 28 6.34 -6.65 -7.97
C CYS A 28 7.81 -7.00 -7.73
N GLN A 29 8.09 -8.24 -7.31
CA GLN A 29 9.46 -8.66 -7.02
C GLN A 29 10.23 -9.07 -8.28
N ILE A 30 9.52 -9.58 -9.30
CA ILE A 30 10.11 -10.00 -10.57
C ILE A 30 10.30 -8.79 -11.49
N CYS A 31 9.29 -7.93 -11.61
CA CYS A 31 9.35 -6.74 -12.45
C CYS A 31 10.05 -5.57 -11.75
N GLU A 32 10.37 -5.71 -10.47
CA GLU A 32 11.10 -4.74 -9.63
C GLU A 32 10.45 -3.36 -9.44
N ILE A 33 9.29 -3.11 -10.03
CA ILE A 33 8.58 -1.83 -9.99
C ILE A 33 7.46 -1.78 -8.94
N PHE A 34 7.10 -0.56 -8.56
CA PHE A 34 5.88 -0.27 -7.82
C PHE A 34 4.75 0.04 -8.80
N ILE A 35 3.58 -0.57 -8.55
CA ILE A 35 2.38 -0.36 -9.36
C ILE A 35 1.18 0.00 -8.49
N LYS A 36 0.25 0.77 -9.06
CA LYS A 36 -1.09 0.97 -8.49
C LYS A 36 -2.01 -0.06 -9.15
N TRP A 37 -2.34 -1.11 -8.39
CA TRP A 37 -3.14 -2.24 -8.87
C TRP A 37 -3.97 -2.80 -7.73
N GLU A 38 -5.24 -3.08 -8.00
CA GLU A 38 -6.19 -3.57 -7.00
C GLU A 38 -6.00 -5.06 -6.71
N GLY A 39 -5.54 -5.83 -7.70
CA GLY A 39 -5.30 -7.26 -7.58
C GLY A 39 -4.05 -7.65 -6.79
N LEU A 40 -4.03 -8.87 -6.24
CA LEU A 40 -2.90 -9.43 -5.49
C LEU A 40 -1.73 -9.88 -6.37
N TRP A 41 -1.96 -10.04 -7.67
CA TRP A 41 -1.02 -10.60 -8.62
C TRP A 41 -0.59 -9.56 -9.64
N CYS A 42 0.67 -9.60 -10.06
CA CYS A 42 1.19 -8.69 -11.05
C CYS A 42 0.55 -8.98 -12.41
N PRO A 43 -0.04 -7.98 -13.11
CA PRO A 43 -0.67 -8.19 -14.41
C PRO A 43 0.34 -8.55 -15.52
N CYS A 44 1.64 -8.44 -15.24
CA CYS A 44 2.70 -8.67 -16.22
C CYS A 44 3.36 -10.04 -16.09
N CYS A 45 3.88 -10.35 -14.90
CA CYS A 45 4.61 -11.59 -14.65
C CYS A 45 3.82 -12.60 -13.82
N GLY A 46 2.59 -12.31 -13.41
CA GLY A 46 1.78 -13.20 -12.58
C GLY A 46 2.31 -13.42 -11.16
N TYR A 47 3.40 -12.76 -10.74
CA TYR A 47 3.94 -12.92 -9.38
C TYR A 47 3.13 -12.14 -8.34
N ARG A 48 2.99 -12.70 -7.14
CA ARG A 48 2.25 -12.05 -6.04
C ARG A 48 2.91 -10.73 -5.64
N LEU A 49 2.12 -9.67 -5.64
CA LEU A 49 2.58 -8.33 -5.29
C LEU A 49 2.79 -8.21 -3.78
N ARG A 50 3.84 -7.50 -3.39
CA ARG A 50 4.11 -7.20 -1.99
C ARG A 50 3.40 -5.92 -1.58
N THR A 51 2.66 -6.01 -0.49
CA THR A 51 1.97 -4.91 0.19
C THR A 51 2.68 -4.44 1.45
N LYS A 52 3.73 -5.15 1.88
CA LYS A 52 4.50 -4.85 3.10
C LYS A 52 6.01 -4.76 2.80
N PRO A 53 6.75 -3.90 3.51
CA PRO A 53 8.21 -3.87 3.47
C PRO A 53 8.82 -5.20 3.91
N ARG A 54 10.02 -5.51 3.39
CA ARG A 54 10.81 -6.67 3.85
C ARG A 54 11.37 -6.48 5.25
N ASN A 55 11.93 -5.30 5.49
CA ASN A 55 12.69 -5.01 6.69
C ASN A 55 11.76 -4.84 7.90
N LEU A 56 12.05 -5.56 8.99
CA LEU A 56 11.28 -5.56 10.23
C LEU A 56 11.07 -4.14 10.79
N LYS A 57 12.13 -3.31 10.80
CA LYS A 57 12.06 -1.90 11.22
C LYS A 57 10.99 -1.10 10.45
N TYR A 58 10.93 -1.26 9.13
CA TYR A 58 9.96 -0.54 8.29
C TYR A 58 8.58 -1.17 8.34
N LYS A 59 8.48 -2.49 8.58
CA LYS A 59 7.22 -3.19 8.82
C LYS A 59 6.56 -2.71 10.12
N ALA A 60 7.33 -2.50 11.18
CA ALA A 60 6.85 -1.93 12.44
C ALA A 60 6.36 -0.48 12.24
N LYS A 61 7.13 0.36 11.54
CA LYS A 61 6.71 1.74 11.20
C LYS A 61 5.41 1.78 10.41
N LEU A 62 5.24 0.89 9.42
CA LEU A 62 4.00 0.80 8.66
C LEU A 62 2.81 0.43 9.55
N ARG A 63 2.97 -0.57 10.43
CA ARG A 63 1.91 -0.98 11.37
C ARG A 63 1.52 0.14 12.33
N ALA A 64 2.49 0.86 12.88
CA ALA A 64 2.23 1.98 13.79
C ALA A 64 1.42 3.08 13.10
N ARG A 65 1.75 3.41 11.84
CA ARG A 65 0.97 4.37 11.04
C ARG A 65 -0.46 3.91 10.76
N VAL A 66 -0.62 2.68 10.26
CA VAL A 66 -1.96 2.13 9.97
C VAL A 66 -2.84 2.08 11.22
N ASN A 67 -2.26 1.77 12.39
CA ASN A 67 -2.99 1.78 13.65
C ASN A 67 -3.37 3.21 14.10
N ALA A 68 -2.48 4.20 13.89
CA ALA A 68 -2.78 5.59 14.19
C ALA A 68 -3.89 6.15 13.27
N GLU A 69 -3.83 5.82 11.97
CA GLU A 69 -4.87 6.17 10.99
C GLU A 69 -6.22 5.55 11.38
N ALA A 70 -6.27 4.26 11.71
CA ALA A 70 -7.50 3.59 12.15
C ALA A 70 -8.10 4.18 13.44
N LYS A 71 -7.25 4.52 14.43
CA LYS A 71 -7.72 5.17 15.67
C LYS A 71 -8.27 6.57 15.42
N ALA A 72 -7.67 7.32 14.49
CA ALA A 72 -8.17 8.63 14.11
C ALA A 72 -9.56 8.51 13.46
N GLU A 73 -9.72 7.59 12.50
CA GLU A 73 -11.02 7.30 11.87
C GLU A 73 -12.08 6.89 12.89
N GLU A 74 -11.74 6.02 13.86
CA GLU A 74 -12.63 5.60 14.93
C GLU A 74 -13.03 6.76 15.85
N SER A 75 -12.09 7.64 16.23
CA SER A 75 -12.40 8.81 17.05
C SER A 75 -13.34 9.82 16.35
N ILE A 76 -13.20 9.96 15.03
CA ILE A 76 -14.11 10.81 14.23
C ILE A 76 -15.51 10.20 14.20
N ALA A 77 -15.64 8.89 14.06
CA ALA A 77 -16.92 8.20 14.04
C ALA A 77 -17.67 8.29 15.39
N ILE A 78 -16.95 8.25 16.52
CA ILE A 78 -17.55 8.40 17.86
C ILE A 78 -18.09 9.83 18.08
N ASN A 79 -17.34 10.85 17.64
CA ASN A 79 -17.76 12.25 17.79
C ASN A 79 -18.99 12.58 16.92
N ALA A 80 -19.07 12.04 15.70
CA ALA A 80 -20.24 12.25 14.83
C ALA A 80 -21.55 11.70 15.44
N ASN A 81 -21.48 10.56 16.15
CA ASN A 81 -22.65 9.95 16.79
C ASN A 81 -23.10 10.64 18.09
N SER A 82 -22.32 11.58 18.63
CA SER A 82 -22.64 12.30 19.87
C SER A 82 -23.24 13.69 19.63
N GLU A 83 -23.29 14.17 18.39
CA GLU A 83 -23.92 15.44 17.99
C GLU A 83 -25.38 15.28 17.49
N GLU A 84 -25.88 14.04 17.34
CA GLU A 84 -27.26 13.70 16.91
C GLU A 84 -28.19 13.25 18.07
N ALA A 85 -27.79 13.43 19.33
CA ALA A 85 -28.56 13.06 20.53
C ALA A 85 -28.97 14.26 21.39
#